data_AF-A0A6S6G0B3-F1
#
_entry.id   AF-A0A6S6G0B3-F1
#
_cell.length_a   1.000
_cell.length_b   1.000
_cell.length_c   1.000
_cell.angle_alpha   90.00
_cell.angle_beta   90.00
_cell.angle_gamma   90.00
#
_symmetry.space_group_name_H-M   'P 1'
#
loop_
_entity.id
_entity.type
_entity.pdbx_description
1 polymer ?
#
loop_
_entity_poly.entity_id
_entity_poly.type
_entity_poly.pdbx_seq_one_letter_code
_entity_poly.pdbx_strand_id
1 'polypeptide(L)'
;MFGVLAAVGGLAMAVAPALADVKQGVDAYGRGEYRKAIEEWRPAANAGDADAQFNLGQAYTLGRGVPVDIAMAASWFRKAALQGHFEAEAKLGLVLFDQGKRSEAAPWLEKAAKRGEPRAELVLGTMLFNGDGVEKDWPRAYAFLVRSAAAGMPNASEVQAKMDTMIPTDQRQRGLELARQYEADAQRPQLPSEMSGQGSVASIRGTDLPPSNYDPSVERKPEVVAMRPERPTSTPRAAPPTVAAVRTPAPGPVASGRGGWRLQLGAFGDPGNARKLGGQVAGRFPGASVTYVKVGALTRVMVGPYGSRAAAVAACDSVKPCVPVNE
;
A
#
# COMPACT_ATOMS: atom_id res chain seq x y z
N MET A 1 35.28 77.87 2.62
CA MET A 1 35.13 76.68 3.49
C MET A 1 33.64 76.40 3.66
N PHE A 2 33.04 75.70 2.69
CA PHE A 2 31.64 75.23 2.61
C PHE A 2 31.65 74.21 1.45
N GLY A 3 31.07 73.02 1.44
CA GLY A 3 30.38 72.16 2.40
C GLY A 3 30.20 70.81 1.66
N VAL A 4 30.39 69.68 2.33
CA VAL A 4 30.27 68.34 1.73
C VAL A 4 28.86 67.80 1.96
N LEU A 5 28.14 67.52 0.87
CA LEU A 5 26.87 66.79 0.86
C LEU A 5 27.17 65.28 0.98
N ALA A 6 26.77 64.67 2.09
CA ALA A 6 26.74 63.22 2.24
C ALA A 6 25.36 62.70 1.81
N ALA A 7 25.33 61.96 0.70
CA ALA A 7 24.15 61.21 0.28
C ALA A 7 24.10 59.87 1.02
N VAL A 8 23.09 59.71 1.90
CA VAL A 8 22.77 58.44 2.54
C VAL A 8 21.88 57.65 1.59
N GLY A 9 22.47 56.71 0.85
CA GLY A 9 21.73 55.73 0.06
C GLY A 9 21.14 54.67 0.97
N GLY A 10 19.81 54.71 1.16
CA GLY A 10 19.07 53.67 1.86
C GLY A 10 19.04 52.37 1.05
N LEU A 11 19.63 51.31 1.61
CA LEU A 11 19.47 49.95 1.12
C LEU A 11 18.02 49.51 1.38
N ALA A 12 17.21 49.44 0.32
CA ALA A 12 15.91 48.78 0.38
C ALA A 12 16.15 47.27 0.51
N MET A 13 15.99 46.72 1.71
CA MET A 13 15.91 45.26 1.88
C MET A 13 14.61 44.78 1.23
N ALA A 14 14.72 44.10 0.10
CA ALA A 14 13.63 43.31 -0.46
C ALA A 14 13.34 42.16 0.49
N VAL A 15 12.31 42.32 1.33
CA VAL A 15 11.76 41.22 2.12
C VAL A 15 11.13 40.25 1.13
N ALA A 16 11.81 39.13 0.87
CA ALA A 16 11.18 38.02 0.16
C ALA A 16 9.92 37.62 0.94
N PRO A 17 8.73 37.55 0.31
CA PRO A 17 7.53 37.15 1.01
C PRO A 17 7.77 35.77 1.62
N ALA A 18 7.52 35.65 2.92
CA ALA A 18 7.50 34.35 3.58
C ALA A 18 6.59 33.45 2.74
N LEU A 19 7.15 32.33 2.25
CA LEU A 19 6.38 31.32 1.52
C LEU A 19 5.13 31.03 2.35
N ALA A 20 3.95 31.20 1.74
CA ALA A 20 2.69 30.93 2.41
C ALA A 20 2.77 29.52 3.01
N ASP A 21 2.57 29.41 4.33
CA ASP A 21 2.60 28.14 5.02
C ASP A 21 1.45 27.28 4.50
N VAL A 22 1.78 26.19 3.79
CA VAL A 22 0.81 25.24 3.22
C VAL A 22 -0.22 24.80 4.28
N LYS A 23 0.21 24.77 5.55
CA LYS A 23 -0.63 24.48 6.71
C LYS A 23 -1.82 25.42 6.84
N GLN A 24 -1.68 26.73 6.56
CA GLN A 24 -2.79 27.67 6.66
C GLN A 24 -3.92 27.31 5.68
N GLY A 25 -3.55 26.90 4.47
CA GLY A 25 -4.51 26.39 3.50
C GLY A 25 -5.15 25.07 3.93
N VAL A 26 -4.37 24.15 4.52
CA VAL A 26 -4.89 22.87 5.07
C VAL A 26 -5.87 23.13 6.22
N ASP A 27 -5.52 24.02 7.14
CA ASP A 27 -6.37 24.40 8.27
C ASP A 27 -7.68 25.05 7.77
N ALA A 28 -7.60 25.96 6.78
CA ALA A 28 -8.78 26.55 6.14
C ALA A 28 -9.66 25.50 5.45
N TYR A 29 -9.05 24.56 4.72
CA TYR A 29 -9.78 23.48 4.06
C TYR A 29 -10.49 22.57 5.07
N GLY A 30 -9.84 22.26 6.20
CA GLY A 30 -10.42 21.48 7.30
C GLY A 30 -11.64 22.15 7.95
N ARG A 31 -11.68 23.48 7.98
CA ARG A 31 -12.84 24.27 8.44
C ARG A 31 -13.93 24.45 7.37
N GLY A 32 -13.74 23.93 6.15
CA GLY A 32 -14.66 24.13 5.03
C GLY A 32 -14.53 25.49 4.34
N GLU A 33 -13.51 26.29 4.68
CA GLU A 33 -13.20 27.59 4.07
C GLU A 33 -12.47 27.38 2.73
N TYR A 34 -13.08 26.64 1.80
CA TYR A 34 -12.36 26.12 0.65
C TYR A 34 -11.78 27.22 -0.25
N ARG A 35 -12.47 28.35 -0.45
CA ARG A 35 -11.93 29.45 -1.26
C ARG A 35 -10.65 30.02 -0.64
N LYS A 36 -10.63 30.21 0.68
CA LYS A 36 -9.45 30.68 1.41
C LYS A 36 -8.30 29.68 1.30
N ALA A 37 -8.59 28.38 1.41
CA ALA A 37 -7.57 27.35 1.21
C ALA A 37 -6.87 27.46 -0.17
N ILE A 38 -7.64 27.74 -1.23
CA ILE A 38 -7.09 27.94 -2.58
C ILE A 38 -6.24 29.20 -2.66
N GLU A 39 -6.66 30.29 -2.01
CA GLU A 39 -5.91 31.55 -1.95
C GLU A 39 -4.57 31.35 -1.24
N GLU A 40 -4.52 30.58 -0.14
CA GLU A 40 -3.29 30.28 0.59
C GLU A 40 -2.36 29.32 -0.18
N TRP A 41 -2.91 28.27 -0.80
CA TRP A 41 -2.09 27.29 -1.51
C TRP A 41 -1.52 27.79 -2.84
N ARG A 42 -2.22 28.71 -3.52
CA ARG A 42 -1.85 29.09 -4.89
C ARG A 42 -0.47 29.75 -5.01
N PRO A 43 -0.05 30.68 -4.14
CA PRO A 43 1.31 31.21 -4.14
C PRO A 43 2.36 30.12 -3.93
N ALA A 44 2.19 29.25 -2.93
CA ALA A 44 3.14 28.17 -2.64
C ALA A 44 3.23 27.16 -3.80
N ALA A 45 2.09 26.76 -4.36
CA ALA A 45 2.05 25.84 -5.50
C ALA A 45 2.73 26.42 -6.76
N ASN A 46 2.55 27.72 -7.00
CA ASN A 46 3.23 28.46 -8.07
C ASN A 46 4.74 28.57 -7.82
N ALA A 47 5.16 28.67 -6.55
CA ALA A 47 6.57 28.67 -6.15
C ALA A 47 7.23 27.28 -6.20
N GLY A 48 6.47 26.23 -6.50
CA GLY A 48 7.00 24.88 -6.66
C GLY A 48 6.68 23.92 -5.52
N ASP A 49 6.02 24.37 -4.45
CA ASP A 49 5.72 23.52 -3.30
C ASP A 49 4.84 22.32 -3.70
N ALA A 50 5.35 21.11 -3.50
CA ALA A 50 4.71 19.88 -3.96
C ALA A 50 3.40 19.57 -3.21
N ASP A 51 3.33 19.88 -1.92
CA ASP A 51 2.14 19.65 -1.08
C ASP A 51 1.01 20.61 -1.48
N ALA A 52 1.34 21.89 -1.71
CA ALA A 52 0.39 22.87 -2.21
C ALA A 52 -0.11 22.52 -3.62
N GLN A 53 0.78 22.05 -4.51
CA GLN A 53 0.38 21.54 -5.83
C GLN A 53 -0.55 20.34 -5.71
N PHE A 54 -0.24 19.37 -4.85
CA PHE A 54 -1.11 18.23 -4.58
C PHE A 54 -2.49 18.68 -4.06
N ASN A 55 -2.52 19.60 -3.10
CA ASN A 55 -3.74 20.14 -2.52
C ASN A 55 -4.61 20.88 -3.54
N LEU A 56 -4.01 21.68 -4.43
CA LEU A 56 -4.73 22.27 -5.57
C LEU A 56 -5.28 21.19 -6.50
N GLY A 57 -4.51 20.14 -6.81
CA GLY A 57 -4.99 19.01 -7.59
C GLY A 57 -6.24 18.36 -7.00
N GLN A 58 -6.25 18.15 -5.68
CA GLN A 58 -7.43 17.63 -4.97
C GLN A 58 -8.61 18.58 -5.03
N ALA A 59 -8.39 19.88 -4.85
CA ALA A 59 -9.46 20.88 -4.91
C ALA A 59 -10.16 20.92 -6.27
N TYR A 60 -9.40 20.88 -7.36
CA TYR A 60 -9.94 20.81 -8.72
C TYR A 60 -10.63 19.48 -9.03
N THR A 61 -10.18 18.37 -8.42
CA THR A 61 -10.86 17.07 -8.55
C THR A 61 -12.23 17.08 -7.87
N LEU A 62 -12.32 17.71 -6.69
CA LEU A 62 -13.52 17.69 -5.84
C LEU A 62 -14.44 18.89 -6.06
N GLY A 63 -14.03 19.90 -6.81
CA GLY A 63 -14.79 21.15 -6.98
C GLY A 63 -14.89 21.98 -5.69
N ARG A 64 -13.87 21.91 -4.83
CA ARG A 64 -13.88 22.58 -3.51
C ARG A 64 -13.09 23.88 -3.58
N GLY A 65 -13.79 25.01 -3.49
CA GLY A 65 -13.19 26.34 -3.59
C GLY A 65 -12.86 26.78 -5.02
N VAL A 66 -12.92 25.87 -5.98
CA VAL A 66 -12.78 26.06 -7.43
C VAL A 66 -13.79 25.17 -8.16
N PRO A 67 -14.21 25.49 -9.39
CA PRO A 67 -14.98 24.56 -10.22
C PRO A 67 -14.22 23.25 -10.46
N VAL A 68 -14.97 22.15 -10.67
CA VAL A 68 -14.36 20.87 -11.05
C VAL A 68 -13.64 21.03 -12.39
N ASP A 69 -12.36 20.68 -12.42
CA ASP A 69 -11.54 20.65 -13.64
C ASP A 69 -10.50 19.53 -13.53
N ILE A 70 -10.81 18.39 -14.12
CA ILE A 70 -9.95 17.20 -14.04
C ILE A 70 -8.63 17.39 -14.82
N ALA A 71 -8.63 18.19 -15.89
CA ALA A 71 -7.42 18.49 -16.65
C ALA A 71 -6.47 19.38 -15.83
N MET A 72 -7.01 20.38 -15.16
CA MET A 72 -6.25 21.21 -14.22
C MET A 72 -5.74 20.40 -13.03
N ALA A 73 -6.57 19.52 -12.46
CA ALA A 73 -6.16 18.60 -11.41
C ALA A 73 -4.97 17.73 -11.83
N ALA A 74 -5.06 17.10 -13.01
CA ALA A 74 -3.98 16.29 -13.56
C ALA A 74 -2.68 17.09 -13.76
N SER A 75 -2.78 18.35 -14.19
CA SER A 75 -1.62 19.24 -14.32
C SER A 75 -0.94 19.49 -12.98
N TRP A 76 -1.71 19.80 -11.93
CA TRP A 76 -1.18 20.01 -10.59
C TRP A 76 -0.60 18.75 -9.97
N PHE A 77 -1.29 17.61 -10.07
CA PHE A 77 -0.76 16.33 -9.63
C PHE A 77 0.53 15.97 -10.37
N ARG A 78 0.61 16.24 -11.68
CA ARG A 78 1.84 16.00 -12.46
C ARG A 78 3.02 16.81 -11.97
N LYS A 79 2.82 18.08 -11.61
CA LYS A 79 3.90 18.90 -11.04
C LYS A 79 4.39 18.33 -9.71
N ALA A 80 3.49 17.96 -8.80
CA ALA A 80 3.86 17.36 -7.51
C ALA A 80 4.51 15.97 -7.67
N ALA A 81 3.95 15.13 -8.56
CA ALA A 81 4.44 13.79 -8.86
C ALA A 81 5.87 13.79 -9.44
N LEU A 82 6.20 14.77 -10.30
CA LEU A 82 7.55 14.93 -10.83
C LEU A 82 8.59 15.29 -9.75
N GLN A 83 8.15 15.81 -8.61
CA GLN A 83 8.98 16.08 -7.43
C GLN A 83 9.04 14.90 -6.46
N GLY A 84 8.44 13.76 -6.81
CA GLY A 84 8.42 12.56 -5.97
C GLY A 84 7.30 12.53 -4.93
N HIS A 85 6.31 13.44 -5.00
CA HIS A 85 5.18 13.41 -4.06
C HIS A 85 4.32 12.15 -4.27
N PHE A 86 4.43 11.18 -3.36
CA PHE A 86 3.88 9.83 -3.55
C PHE A 86 2.37 9.79 -3.74
N GLU A 87 1.60 10.60 -3.00
CA GLU A 87 0.15 10.66 -3.16
C GLU A 87 -0.26 11.27 -4.51
N ALA A 88 0.50 12.27 -4.99
CA ALA A 88 0.27 12.89 -6.29
C ALA A 88 0.56 11.91 -7.43
N GLU A 89 1.59 11.06 -7.32
CA GLU A 89 1.84 9.99 -8.29
C GLU A 89 0.62 9.05 -8.40
N ALA A 90 0.08 8.60 -7.26
CA ALA A 90 -1.11 7.74 -7.24
C ALA A 90 -2.33 8.44 -7.84
N LYS A 91 -2.62 9.69 -7.43
CA LYS A 91 -3.75 10.46 -7.98
C LYS A 91 -3.61 10.74 -9.47
N LEU A 92 -2.41 11.06 -9.95
CA LEU A 92 -2.15 11.28 -11.36
C LEU A 92 -2.40 10.02 -12.17
N GLY A 93 -1.88 8.87 -11.72
CA GLY A 93 -2.11 7.58 -12.38
C GLY A 93 -3.61 7.26 -12.50
N LEU A 94 -4.35 7.44 -11.41
CA LEU A 94 -5.80 7.20 -11.39
C LEU A 94 -6.57 8.16 -12.29
N VAL A 95 -6.25 9.47 -12.26
CA VAL A 95 -6.92 10.46 -13.11
C VAL A 95 -6.63 10.22 -14.60
N LEU A 96 -5.39 9.92 -14.96
CA LEU A 96 -5.03 9.58 -16.34
C LEU A 96 -5.73 8.31 -16.81
N PHE A 97 -5.83 7.31 -15.92
CA PHE A 97 -6.62 6.12 -16.18
C PHE A 97 -8.08 6.51 -16.43
N ASP A 98 -8.76 7.21 -15.53
CA ASP A 98 -10.17 7.58 -15.71
C ASP A 98 -10.44 8.40 -16.99
N GLN A 99 -9.45 9.14 -17.49
CA GLN A 99 -9.47 9.85 -18.78
C GLN A 99 -9.19 8.96 -20.03
N GLY A 100 -8.98 7.66 -19.86
CA GLY A 100 -8.65 6.72 -20.93
C GLY A 100 -7.19 6.77 -21.39
N LYS A 101 -6.31 7.53 -20.72
CA LYS A 101 -4.89 7.67 -21.06
C LYS A 101 -4.05 6.56 -20.42
N ARG A 102 -4.39 5.32 -20.74
CA ARG A 102 -3.90 4.10 -20.07
C ARG A 102 -2.37 3.98 -20.08
N SER A 103 -1.74 4.19 -21.23
CA SER A 103 -0.28 4.10 -21.34
C SER A 103 0.46 5.24 -20.60
N GLU A 104 -0.14 6.44 -20.51
CA GLU A 104 0.41 7.51 -19.67
C GLU A 104 0.22 7.22 -18.17
N ALA A 105 -0.87 6.55 -17.80
CA ALA A 105 -1.19 6.20 -16.41
C ALA A 105 -0.28 5.10 -15.85
N ALA A 106 0.03 4.09 -16.68
CA ALA A 106 0.77 2.89 -16.29
C ALA A 106 2.04 3.15 -15.45
N PRO A 107 2.99 4.02 -15.86
CA PRO A 107 4.20 4.25 -15.05
C PRO A 107 3.91 4.87 -13.67
N TRP A 108 2.88 5.70 -13.54
CA TRP A 108 2.50 6.29 -12.26
C TRP A 108 1.79 5.29 -11.34
N LEU A 109 0.91 4.48 -11.92
CA LEU A 109 0.26 3.38 -11.22
C LEU A 109 1.26 2.32 -10.76
N GLU A 110 2.27 2.00 -11.58
CA GLU A 110 3.36 1.10 -11.23
C GLU A 110 4.12 1.56 -9.99
N LYS A 111 4.50 2.83 -9.93
CA LYS A 111 5.18 3.41 -8.76
C LYS A 111 4.30 3.34 -7.51
N ALA A 112 3.03 3.70 -7.62
CA ALA A 112 2.09 3.66 -6.51
C ALA A 112 1.82 2.22 -6.01
N ALA A 113 1.61 1.27 -6.93
CA ALA A 113 1.38 -0.14 -6.61
C ALA A 113 2.59 -0.81 -5.97
N LYS A 114 3.82 -0.46 -6.39
CA LYS A 114 5.06 -0.91 -5.73
C LYS A 114 5.19 -0.45 -4.29
N ARG A 115 4.62 0.71 -3.94
CA ARG A 115 4.55 1.21 -2.55
C ARG A 115 3.35 0.67 -1.77
N GLY A 116 2.54 -0.19 -2.37
CA GLY A 116 1.40 -0.80 -1.69
C GLY A 116 0.13 0.05 -1.69
N GLU A 117 -0.04 1.00 -2.63
CA GLU A 117 -1.29 1.76 -2.72
C GLU A 117 -2.42 0.86 -3.29
N PRO A 118 -3.43 0.46 -2.49
CA PRO A 118 -4.33 -0.62 -2.87
C PRO A 118 -5.17 -0.34 -4.11
N ARG A 119 -5.53 0.92 -4.36
CA ARG A 119 -6.33 1.28 -5.54
C ARG A 119 -5.49 1.21 -6.81
N ALA A 120 -4.24 1.67 -6.78
CA ALA A 120 -3.31 1.55 -7.90
C ALA A 120 -2.99 0.09 -8.20
N GLU A 121 -2.84 -0.76 -7.18
CA GLU A 121 -2.68 -2.22 -7.35
C GLU A 121 -3.89 -2.84 -8.07
N LEU A 122 -5.11 -2.51 -7.65
CA LEU A 122 -6.34 -2.97 -8.31
C LEU A 122 -6.36 -2.57 -9.79
N VAL A 123 -6.11 -1.29 -10.07
CA VAL A 123 -6.18 -0.72 -11.42
C VAL A 123 -5.09 -1.32 -12.31
N LEU A 124 -3.83 -1.28 -11.88
CA LEU A 124 -2.71 -1.81 -12.64
C LEU A 124 -2.80 -3.31 -12.84
N GLY A 125 -3.21 -4.07 -11.82
CA GLY A 125 -3.39 -5.51 -11.96
C GLY A 125 -4.50 -5.85 -12.95
N THR A 126 -5.58 -5.06 -13.00
CA THR A 126 -6.63 -5.21 -14.01
C THR A 126 -6.12 -4.83 -15.41
N MET A 127 -5.30 -3.78 -15.54
CA MET A 127 -4.66 -3.40 -16.80
C MET A 127 -3.77 -4.51 -17.34
N LEU A 128 -2.89 -5.07 -16.51
CA LEU A 128 -2.00 -6.19 -16.86
C LEU A 128 -2.78 -7.46 -17.19
N PHE A 129 -3.92 -7.71 -16.56
CA PHE A 129 -4.76 -8.86 -16.88
C PHE A 129 -5.38 -8.76 -18.28
N ASN A 130 -5.84 -7.56 -18.64
CA ASN A 130 -6.54 -7.31 -19.90
C ASN A 130 -5.57 -6.96 -21.06
N GLY A 131 -4.38 -6.46 -20.77
CA GLY A 131 -3.50 -5.81 -21.74
C GLY A 131 -3.95 -4.38 -22.09
N ASP A 132 -4.49 -3.65 -21.12
CA ASP A 132 -5.06 -2.31 -21.31
C ASP A 132 -4.00 -1.22 -21.14
N GLY A 133 -3.42 -0.75 -22.25
CA GLY A 133 -2.35 0.26 -22.26
C GLY A 133 -0.98 -0.23 -21.77
N VAL A 134 -0.88 -1.53 -21.44
CA VAL A 134 0.33 -2.27 -21.05
C VAL A 134 0.27 -3.67 -21.66
N GLU A 135 1.41 -4.35 -21.77
CA GLU A 135 1.43 -5.76 -22.16
C GLU A 135 0.75 -6.63 -21.11
N LYS A 136 0.10 -7.71 -21.56
CA LYS A 136 -0.57 -8.64 -20.68
C LYS A 136 0.44 -9.43 -19.86
N ASP A 137 0.29 -9.40 -18.54
CA ASP A 137 1.15 -10.14 -17.60
C ASP A 137 0.29 -10.71 -16.47
N TRP A 138 -0.07 -11.98 -16.58
CA TRP A 138 -0.95 -12.65 -15.63
C TRP A 138 -0.35 -12.87 -14.24
N PRO A 139 0.92 -13.30 -14.07
CA PRO A 139 1.54 -13.35 -12.77
C PRO A 139 1.52 -12.02 -12.04
N ARG A 140 1.95 -10.92 -12.69
CA ARG A 140 1.97 -9.60 -12.05
C ARG A 140 0.56 -9.08 -11.79
N ALA A 141 -0.36 -9.29 -12.73
CA ALA A 141 -1.77 -8.97 -12.53
C ALA A 141 -2.33 -9.63 -11.27
N TYR A 142 -2.15 -10.94 -11.16
CA TYR A 142 -2.64 -11.72 -10.02
C TYR A 142 -1.96 -11.29 -8.72
N ALA A 143 -0.66 -10.97 -8.76
CA ALA A 143 0.09 -10.48 -7.61
C ALA A 143 -0.48 -9.18 -7.04
N PHE A 144 -0.71 -8.18 -7.91
CA PHE A 144 -1.29 -6.91 -7.48
C PHE A 144 -2.74 -7.07 -7.00
N LEU A 145 -3.55 -7.91 -7.64
CA LEU A 145 -4.93 -8.13 -7.21
C LEU A 145 -5.04 -8.80 -5.84
N VAL A 146 -4.19 -9.79 -5.56
CA VAL A 146 -4.13 -10.44 -4.24
C VAL A 146 -3.78 -9.43 -3.15
N ARG A 147 -2.77 -8.59 -3.38
CA ARG A 147 -2.36 -7.53 -2.43
C ARG A 147 -3.47 -6.50 -2.19
N SER A 148 -4.10 -6.05 -3.27
CA SER A 148 -5.22 -5.12 -3.21
C SER A 148 -6.42 -5.69 -2.44
N ALA A 149 -6.74 -6.97 -2.68
CA ALA A 149 -7.78 -7.68 -1.95
C ALA A 149 -7.43 -7.89 -0.47
N ALA A 150 -6.16 -8.20 -0.15
CA ALA A 150 -5.69 -8.33 1.22
C ALA A 150 -5.75 -7.00 1.99
N ALA A 151 -5.53 -5.88 1.29
CA ALA A 151 -5.72 -4.53 1.84
C ALA A 151 -7.20 -4.11 1.95
N GLY A 152 -8.15 -4.98 1.60
CA GLY A 152 -9.59 -4.74 1.72
C GLY A 152 -10.16 -3.80 0.66
N MET A 153 -9.48 -3.60 -0.47
CA MET A 153 -9.95 -2.73 -1.53
C MET A 153 -11.27 -3.25 -2.13
N PRO A 154 -12.36 -2.45 -2.14
CA PRO A 154 -13.61 -2.82 -2.79
C PRO A 154 -13.41 -3.37 -4.20
N ASN A 155 -14.19 -4.39 -4.55
CA ASN A 155 -14.18 -5.11 -5.83
C ASN A 155 -12.91 -5.94 -6.13
N ALA A 156 -11.82 -5.78 -5.38
CA ALA A 156 -10.58 -6.52 -5.66
C ALA A 156 -10.75 -8.04 -5.51
N SER A 157 -11.45 -8.51 -4.48
CA SER A 157 -11.73 -9.95 -4.29
C SER A 157 -12.61 -10.54 -5.39
N GLU A 158 -13.54 -9.77 -5.95
CA GLU A 158 -14.41 -10.21 -7.05
C GLU A 158 -13.61 -10.32 -8.35
N VAL A 159 -12.76 -9.32 -8.63
CA VAL A 159 -11.85 -9.34 -9.78
C VAL A 159 -10.86 -10.50 -9.64
N GLN A 160 -10.32 -10.75 -8.45
CA GLN A 160 -9.46 -11.90 -8.18
C GLN A 160 -10.18 -13.23 -8.45
N ALA A 161 -11.42 -13.39 -7.96
CA ALA A 161 -12.20 -14.61 -8.20
C ALA A 161 -12.44 -14.85 -9.70
N LYS A 162 -12.64 -13.78 -10.49
CA LYS A 162 -12.69 -13.89 -11.95
C LYS A 162 -11.36 -14.35 -12.53
N MET A 163 -10.25 -13.77 -12.08
CA MET A 163 -8.90 -14.20 -12.50
C MET A 163 -8.62 -15.67 -12.17
N ASP A 164 -9.12 -16.19 -11.04
CA ASP A 164 -9.01 -17.60 -10.66
C ASP A 164 -9.66 -18.57 -11.65
N THR A 165 -10.62 -18.10 -12.44
CA THR A 165 -11.25 -18.91 -13.50
C THR A 165 -10.51 -18.83 -14.84
N MET A 166 -9.72 -17.76 -15.07
CA MET A 166 -9.16 -17.43 -16.38
C MET A 166 -7.64 -17.62 -16.47
N ILE A 167 -6.91 -17.42 -15.37
CA ILE A 167 -5.45 -17.53 -15.33
C ILE A 167 -5.06 -18.97 -14.99
N PRO A 168 -4.18 -19.64 -15.76
CA PRO A 168 -3.67 -20.97 -15.44
C PRO A 168 -3.04 -21.05 -14.03
N THR A 169 -3.19 -22.20 -13.37
CA THR A 169 -2.75 -22.39 -11.97
C THR A 169 -1.27 -22.08 -11.76
N ASP A 170 -0.39 -22.44 -12.69
CA ASP A 170 1.06 -22.16 -12.62
C ASP A 170 1.36 -20.64 -12.66
N GLN A 171 0.60 -19.88 -13.44
CA GLN A 171 0.73 -18.43 -13.53
C GLN A 171 0.22 -17.77 -12.23
N ARG A 172 -0.89 -18.27 -11.66
CA ARG A 172 -1.38 -17.79 -10.35
C ARG A 172 -0.40 -18.09 -9.22
N GLN A 173 0.21 -19.28 -9.21
CA GLN A 173 1.24 -19.63 -8.23
C GLN A 173 2.44 -18.68 -8.31
N ARG A 174 2.90 -18.35 -9.52
CA ARG A 174 3.92 -17.31 -9.72
C ARG A 174 3.47 -15.94 -9.23
N GLY A 175 2.20 -15.58 -9.48
CA GLY A 175 1.62 -14.34 -8.96
C GLY A 175 1.57 -14.28 -7.43
N LEU A 176 1.27 -15.39 -6.74
CA LEU A 176 1.31 -15.47 -5.28
C LEU A 176 2.71 -15.30 -4.69
N GLU A 177 3.73 -15.82 -5.39
CA GLU A 177 5.13 -15.59 -5.02
C GLU A 177 5.51 -14.11 -5.22
N LEU A 178 5.17 -13.53 -6.38
CA LEU A 178 5.39 -12.11 -6.66
C LEU A 178 4.66 -11.20 -5.66
N ALA A 179 3.45 -11.56 -5.22
CA ALA A 179 2.72 -10.80 -4.22
C ALA A 179 3.52 -10.68 -2.90
N ARG A 180 4.07 -11.80 -2.42
CA ARG A 180 4.92 -11.82 -1.22
C ARG A 180 6.19 -10.97 -1.41
N GLN A 181 6.79 -11.02 -2.59
CA GLN A 181 7.97 -10.20 -2.90
C GLN A 181 7.64 -8.71 -2.87
N TYR A 182 6.55 -8.30 -3.53
CA TYR A 182 6.12 -6.91 -3.53
C TYR A 182 5.71 -6.41 -2.14
N GLU A 183 5.09 -7.24 -1.31
CA GLU A 183 4.82 -6.91 0.10
C GLU A 183 6.11 -6.66 0.88
N ALA A 184 7.10 -7.54 0.74
CA ALA A 184 8.40 -7.37 1.38
C ALA A 184 9.11 -6.10 0.91
N ASP A 185 9.09 -5.82 -0.41
CA ASP A 185 9.72 -4.64 -1.00
C ASP A 185 9.02 -3.35 -0.58
N ALA A 186 7.69 -3.34 -0.49
CA ALA A 186 6.92 -2.18 -0.02
C ALA A 186 7.16 -1.87 1.46
N GLN A 187 7.47 -2.88 2.28
CA GLN A 187 7.79 -2.72 3.70
C GLN A 187 9.25 -2.34 3.96
N ARG A 188 10.13 -2.44 2.96
CA ARG A 188 11.52 -2.02 3.14
C ARG A 188 11.56 -0.51 3.39
N PRO A 189 12.30 -0.06 4.44
CA PRO A 189 12.52 1.36 4.66
C PRO A 189 13.10 2.00 3.39
N GLN A 190 12.37 2.96 2.84
CA GLN A 190 12.90 3.75 1.73
C GLN A 190 13.92 4.72 2.32
N LEU A 191 15.17 4.65 1.84
CA LEU A 191 16.18 5.63 2.22
C LEU A 191 15.67 7.02 1.82
N PRO A 192 15.81 8.05 2.68
CA PRO A 192 15.37 9.39 2.37
C PRO A 192 15.90 9.86 1.01
N SER A 193 15.08 10.60 0.27
CA SER A 193 15.44 11.14 -1.05
C SER A 193 16.71 12.00 -1.04
N GLU A 194 17.04 12.57 0.11
CA GLU A 194 18.28 13.32 0.38
C GLU A 194 19.54 12.45 0.29
N MET A 195 19.45 11.16 0.62
CA MET A 195 20.55 10.20 0.51
C MET A 195 20.64 9.53 -0.86
N SER A 196 19.59 9.63 -1.69
CA SER A 196 19.53 9.03 -3.03
C SER A 196 19.89 10.01 -4.16
N GLY A 197 20.39 11.20 -3.81
CA GLY A 197 21.02 12.13 -4.77
C GLY A 197 20.07 12.75 -5.79
N GLN A 198 18.75 12.70 -5.56
CA GLN A 198 17.74 13.21 -6.49
C GLN A 198 16.82 14.30 -5.89
N GLY A 199 17.13 14.79 -4.68
CA GLY A 199 16.52 15.99 -4.10
C GLY A 199 17.44 17.21 -4.25
N SER A 200 16.84 18.36 -4.55
CA SER A 200 17.41 19.72 -4.71
C SER A 200 18.89 19.90 -4.30
N VAL A 201 19.70 20.34 -5.27
CA VAL A 201 21.04 20.88 -5.04
C VAL A 201 20.91 22.22 -4.31
N ALA A 202 20.76 22.17 -2.99
CA ALA A 202 21.44 23.12 -2.11
C ALA A 202 22.70 22.41 -1.64
N SER A 203 23.77 22.52 -2.44
CA SER A 203 25.08 21.95 -2.12
C SER A 203 25.48 22.38 -0.71
N ILE A 204 25.64 21.44 0.22
CA ILE A 204 26.58 21.66 1.31
C ILE A 204 27.94 21.74 0.61
N ARG A 205 28.53 22.93 0.55
CA ARG A 205 29.90 23.09 0.08
C ARG A 205 30.78 22.32 1.06
N GLY A 206 31.80 21.63 0.58
CA GLY A 206 32.74 20.88 1.44
C GLY A 206 33.43 21.73 2.53
N THR A 207 33.21 23.04 2.54
CA THR A 207 33.66 24.01 3.55
C THR A 207 32.76 24.11 4.78
N ASP A 208 31.55 23.51 4.76
CA ASP A 208 30.57 23.58 5.87
C ASP A 208 30.54 22.28 6.71
N LEU A 209 31.44 21.34 6.43
CA LEU A 209 31.65 20.18 7.30
C LEU A 209 32.56 20.60 8.47
N PRO A 210 32.19 20.30 9.74
CA PRO A 210 33.11 20.49 10.86
C PRO A 210 34.40 19.71 10.61
N PRO A 211 35.58 20.23 11.01
CA PRO A 211 36.84 19.54 10.80
C PRO A 211 36.75 18.15 11.41
N SER A 212 37.14 17.15 10.62
CA SER A 212 37.21 15.76 11.07
C SER A 212 38.15 15.69 12.28
N ASN A 213 37.64 15.28 13.44
CA ASN A 213 38.45 14.95 14.63
C ASN A 213 39.20 13.61 14.46
N TYR A 214 39.55 13.27 13.22
CA TYR A 214 40.33 12.09 12.89
C TYR A 214 41.80 12.39 13.18
N ASP A 215 42.26 11.90 14.32
CA ASP A 215 43.68 11.85 14.66
C ASP A 215 44.30 10.58 14.06
N PRO A 216 45.15 10.68 13.02
CA PRO A 216 45.80 9.52 12.40
C PRO A 216 46.84 8.86 13.32
N SER A 217 47.18 9.48 14.46
CA SER A 217 48.12 8.97 15.47
C SER A 217 47.44 8.05 16.48
N VAL A 218 46.10 8.01 16.50
CA VAL A 218 45.34 7.07 17.32
C VAL A 218 45.05 5.84 16.48
N GLU A 219 45.84 4.79 16.68
CA GLU A 219 45.55 3.47 16.11
C GLU A 219 44.31 2.87 16.78
N ARG A 220 43.12 3.30 16.35
CA ARG A 220 41.87 2.63 16.71
C ARG A 220 41.80 1.37 15.88
N LYS A 221 42.27 0.27 16.48
CA LYS A 221 42.02 -1.07 15.97
C LYS A 221 40.51 -1.23 15.79
N PRO A 222 39.98 -1.47 14.58
CA PRO A 222 38.55 -1.68 14.40
C PRO A 222 38.16 -2.90 15.24
N GLU A 223 37.27 -2.70 16.22
CA GLU A 223 36.67 -3.79 16.94
C GLU A 223 35.67 -4.46 16.01
N VAL A 224 36.16 -5.49 15.31
CA VAL A 224 35.32 -6.41 14.56
C VAL A 224 34.43 -7.10 15.58
N VAL A 225 33.16 -6.71 15.66
CA VAL A 225 32.17 -7.46 16.41
C VAL A 225 32.09 -8.85 15.75
N ALA A 226 32.69 -9.84 16.41
CA ALA A 226 32.75 -11.20 15.91
C ALA A 226 31.33 -11.73 15.64
N MET A 227 31.07 -12.14 14.41
CA MET A 227 29.91 -12.96 14.08
C MET A 227 29.91 -14.20 14.96
N ARG A 228 28.78 -14.44 15.60
CA ARG A 228 28.51 -15.64 16.40
C ARG A 228 28.79 -16.88 15.52
N PRO A 229 29.56 -17.87 15.97
CA PRO A 229 29.90 -19.02 15.14
C PRO A 229 28.63 -19.80 14.74
N GLU A 230 28.55 -20.12 13.45
CA GLU A 230 27.58 -21.04 12.88
C GLU A 230 27.68 -22.40 13.58
N ARG A 231 26.51 -23.00 13.84
CA ARG A 231 26.39 -24.35 14.36
C ARG A 231 26.97 -25.33 13.32
N PRO A 232 27.81 -26.31 13.71
CA PRO A 232 28.49 -27.17 12.75
C PRO A 232 27.50 -27.97 11.90
N THR A 233 27.74 -27.89 10.60
CA THR A 233 27.14 -28.70 9.54
C THR A 233 27.37 -30.19 9.83
N SER A 234 26.29 -30.96 9.90
CA SER A 234 26.35 -32.42 9.92
C SER A 234 26.94 -32.93 8.60
N THR A 235 27.90 -33.83 8.72
CA THR A 235 28.63 -34.50 7.65
C THR A 235 27.75 -35.19 6.60
N PRO A 236 28.22 -35.35 5.34
CA PRO A 236 27.49 -36.06 4.29
C PRO A 236 27.43 -37.56 4.59
N ARG A 237 26.22 -38.10 4.75
CA ARG A 237 25.98 -39.55 4.83
C ARG A 237 25.96 -40.14 3.42
N ALA A 238 26.78 -41.18 3.22
CA ALA A 238 26.88 -41.96 1.99
C ALA A 238 25.52 -42.48 1.49
N ALA A 239 25.39 -42.55 0.16
CA ALA A 239 24.22 -43.03 -0.56
C ALA A 239 23.93 -44.52 -0.30
N PRO A 240 22.67 -44.91 -0.02
CA PRO A 240 22.17 -46.26 -0.23
C PRO A 240 21.50 -46.42 -1.61
N PRO A 241 21.34 -47.65 -2.11
CA PRO A 241 21.11 -47.94 -3.52
C PRO A 241 19.67 -47.69 -3.98
N THR A 242 19.52 -47.50 -5.29
CA THR A 242 18.27 -47.47 -6.04
C THR A 242 17.43 -48.72 -5.82
N VAL A 243 16.20 -48.55 -5.32
CA VAL A 243 15.15 -49.57 -5.35
C VAL A 243 13.82 -48.94 -5.77
N ALA A 244 13.09 -49.72 -6.56
CA ALA A 244 11.97 -49.39 -7.43
C ALA A 244 10.73 -48.74 -6.78
N ALA A 245 9.91 -48.17 -7.68
CA ALA A 245 8.62 -47.54 -7.43
C ALA A 245 7.67 -48.34 -6.52
N VAL A 246 7.08 -47.65 -5.54
CA VAL A 246 5.95 -48.17 -4.76
C VAL A 246 4.82 -47.14 -4.72
N ARG A 247 3.61 -47.68 -4.87
CA ARG A 247 2.33 -47.05 -5.23
C ARG A 247 1.73 -46.23 -4.08
N THR A 248 0.90 -45.26 -4.46
CA THR A 248 0.01 -44.48 -3.59
C THR A 248 -0.93 -45.36 -2.74
N PRO A 249 -1.15 -45.07 -1.44
CA PRO A 249 -2.28 -45.59 -0.70
C PRO A 249 -3.44 -44.59 -0.66
N ALA A 250 -4.66 -45.13 -0.79
CA ALA A 250 -5.95 -44.46 -0.61
C ALA A 250 -6.20 -44.06 0.86
N PRO A 251 -7.13 -43.13 1.16
CA PRO A 251 -7.21 -42.47 2.46
C PRO A 251 -7.95 -43.31 3.51
N GLY A 252 -7.34 -43.46 4.69
CA GLY A 252 -7.95 -43.93 5.94
C GLY A 252 -8.07 -42.79 6.97
N PRO A 253 -8.85 -42.97 8.05
CA PRO A 253 -9.64 -41.91 8.69
C PRO A 253 -8.80 -40.87 9.45
N VAL A 254 -9.22 -39.61 9.32
CA VAL A 254 -8.57 -38.44 9.91
C VAL A 254 -8.81 -38.43 11.42
N ALA A 255 -7.73 -38.60 12.20
CA ALA A 255 -7.74 -38.36 13.63
C ALA A 255 -7.83 -36.85 13.93
N SER A 256 -8.74 -36.52 14.84
CA SER A 256 -9.12 -35.18 15.27
C SER A 256 -7.95 -34.39 15.85
N GLY A 257 -7.37 -33.50 15.04
CA GLY A 257 -6.51 -32.41 15.50
C GLY A 257 -7.35 -31.31 16.16
N ARG A 258 -6.87 -30.76 17.28
CA ARG A 258 -7.48 -29.63 18.00
C ARG A 258 -7.52 -28.38 17.10
N GLY A 259 -8.56 -28.24 16.29
CA GLY A 259 -8.71 -27.10 15.40
C GLY A 259 -9.45 -25.94 16.06
N GLY A 260 -8.84 -24.76 16.08
CA GLY A 260 -9.48 -23.47 16.40
C GLY A 260 -10.33 -22.92 15.25
N TRP A 261 -10.63 -23.75 14.24
CA TRP A 261 -11.35 -23.32 13.05
C TRP A 261 -12.83 -23.10 13.34
N ARG A 262 -13.34 -21.98 12.86
CA ARG A 262 -14.74 -21.54 12.92
C ARG A 262 -15.18 -20.94 11.58
N LEU A 263 -16.48 -20.77 11.40
CA LEU A 263 -17.07 -20.08 10.26
C LEU A 263 -17.64 -18.76 10.72
N GLN A 264 -17.33 -17.66 10.03
CA GLN A 264 -18.03 -16.40 10.17
C GLN A 264 -19.11 -16.30 9.10
N LEU A 265 -20.37 -16.27 9.51
CA LEU A 265 -21.52 -16.18 8.61
C LEU A 265 -21.99 -14.74 8.36
N GLY A 266 -21.54 -13.80 9.19
CA GLY A 266 -21.90 -12.39 9.05
C GLY A 266 -21.46 -11.56 10.25
N ALA A 267 -21.48 -10.23 10.09
CA ALA A 267 -21.22 -9.26 11.14
C ALA A 267 -22.29 -8.17 11.08
N PHE A 268 -23.01 -7.96 12.19
CA PHE A 268 -24.18 -7.08 12.23
C PHE A 268 -23.99 -5.97 13.26
N GLY A 269 -24.37 -4.73 12.90
CA GLY A 269 -24.42 -3.61 13.86
C GLY A 269 -25.52 -3.78 14.92
N ASP A 270 -26.58 -4.53 14.60
CA ASP A 270 -27.64 -4.90 15.53
C ASP A 270 -27.49 -6.37 15.99
N PRO A 271 -27.27 -6.63 17.29
CA PRO A 271 -27.21 -7.98 17.86
C PRO A 271 -28.47 -8.82 17.61
N GLY A 272 -29.64 -8.21 17.44
CA GLY A 272 -30.89 -8.91 17.11
C GLY A 272 -30.84 -9.59 15.75
N ASN A 273 -30.28 -8.92 14.75
CA ASN A 273 -30.09 -9.48 13.40
C ASN A 273 -29.07 -10.63 13.40
N ALA A 274 -28.00 -10.50 14.19
CA ALA A 274 -27.04 -11.59 14.39
C ALA A 274 -27.72 -12.84 14.98
N ARG A 275 -28.54 -12.67 16.02
CA ARG A 275 -29.28 -13.78 16.65
C ARG A 275 -30.28 -14.42 15.70
N LYS A 276 -30.99 -13.61 14.91
CA LYS A 276 -31.92 -14.10 13.88
C LYS A 276 -31.22 -14.98 12.85
N LEU A 277 -30.09 -14.54 12.30
CA LEU A 277 -29.29 -15.36 11.38
C LEU A 277 -28.83 -16.66 12.07
N GLY A 278 -28.29 -16.56 13.28
CA GLY A 278 -27.82 -17.73 14.03
C GLY A 278 -28.92 -18.78 14.25
N GLY A 279 -30.14 -18.36 14.60
CA GLY A 279 -31.28 -19.27 14.73
C GLY A 279 -31.70 -19.93 13.42
N GLN A 280 -31.64 -19.20 12.29
CA GLN A 280 -31.97 -19.74 10.97
C GLN A 280 -30.98 -20.80 10.47
N VAL A 281 -29.74 -20.79 10.97
CA VAL A 281 -28.66 -21.65 10.47
C VAL A 281 -28.20 -22.69 11.49
N ALA A 282 -28.61 -22.62 12.75
CA ALA A 282 -28.19 -23.53 13.81
C ALA A 282 -28.42 -25.01 13.46
N GLY A 283 -29.54 -25.33 12.79
CA GLY A 283 -29.85 -26.70 12.38
C GLY A 283 -29.05 -27.22 11.18
N ARG A 284 -28.25 -26.37 10.50
CA ARG A 284 -27.51 -26.75 9.29
C ARG A 284 -26.09 -27.26 9.57
N PHE A 285 -25.59 -27.13 10.80
CA PHE A 285 -24.22 -27.47 11.17
C PHE A 285 -24.18 -28.55 12.26
N PRO A 286 -24.29 -29.84 11.91
CA PRO A 286 -24.27 -30.91 12.88
C PRO A 286 -22.92 -30.96 13.61
N GLY A 287 -22.95 -30.98 14.95
CA GLY A 287 -21.75 -31.04 15.78
C GLY A 287 -21.02 -29.70 15.98
N ALA A 288 -21.54 -28.60 15.43
CA ALA A 288 -21.01 -27.25 15.65
C ALA A 288 -22.02 -26.39 16.42
N SER A 289 -21.51 -25.44 17.21
CA SER A 289 -22.30 -24.48 17.97
C SER A 289 -22.23 -23.10 17.33
N VAL A 290 -23.36 -22.38 17.33
CA VAL A 290 -23.41 -20.97 16.94
C VAL A 290 -23.03 -20.11 18.14
N THR A 291 -22.03 -19.25 17.99
CA THR A 291 -21.58 -18.28 19.00
C THR A 291 -21.61 -16.86 18.44
N TYR A 292 -21.73 -15.89 19.34
CA TYR A 292 -21.80 -14.47 18.98
C TYR A 292 -20.60 -13.75 19.60
N VAL A 293 -19.77 -13.13 18.76
CA VAL A 293 -18.55 -12.44 19.20
C VAL A 293 -18.70 -10.96 18.92
N LYS A 294 -18.57 -10.13 19.96
CA LYS A 294 -18.61 -8.66 19.82
C LYS A 294 -17.25 -8.16 19.38
N VAL A 295 -17.20 -7.44 18.26
CA VAL A 295 -15.99 -6.81 17.70
C VAL A 295 -16.30 -5.35 17.40
N GLY A 296 -15.90 -4.46 18.31
CA GLY A 296 -16.25 -3.04 18.25
C GLY A 296 -17.77 -2.83 18.31
N ALA A 297 -18.32 -2.16 17.29
CA ALA A 297 -19.75 -1.93 17.12
C ALA A 297 -20.51 -3.10 16.46
N LEU A 298 -19.80 -4.17 16.04
CA LEU A 298 -20.39 -5.28 15.29
C LEU A 298 -20.48 -6.55 16.14
N THR A 299 -21.51 -7.36 15.88
CA THR A 299 -21.68 -8.71 16.42
C THR A 299 -21.49 -9.73 15.31
N ARG A 300 -20.44 -10.54 15.39
CA ARG A 300 -20.13 -11.62 14.45
C ARG A 300 -20.90 -12.87 14.82
N VAL A 301 -21.45 -13.55 13.82
CA VAL A 301 -22.07 -14.88 13.95
C VAL A 301 -21.04 -15.93 13.57
N MET A 302 -20.58 -16.68 14.57
CA MET A 302 -19.53 -17.68 14.44
C MET A 302 -20.11 -19.09 14.59
N VAL A 303 -19.60 -20.07 13.86
CA VAL A 303 -20.01 -21.47 13.96
C VAL A 303 -18.79 -22.38 14.08
N GLY A 304 -18.76 -23.27 15.06
CA GLY A 304 -17.67 -24.25 15.24
C GLY A 304 -17.75 -24.97 16.59
N PRO A 305 -16.71 -25.71 17.00
CA PRO A 305 -15.38 -25.81 16.38
C PRO A 305 -15.33 -26.81 15.20
N TYR A 306 -14.36 -26.60 14.30
CA TYR A 306 -13.98 -27.55 13.25
C TYR A 306 -12.54 -28.02 13.44
N GLY A 307 -12.28 -29.31 13.24
CA GLY A 307 -10.95 -29.91 13.47
C GLY A 307 -9.88 -29.50 12.46
N SER A 308 -10.25 -28.91 11.32
CA SER A 308 -9.31 -28.45 10.29
C SER A 308 -9.91 -27.38 9.39
N ARG A 309 -9.06 -26.65 8.67
CA ARG A 309 -9.48 -25.72 7.61
C ARG A 309 -10.33 -26.40 6.56
N ALA A 310 -9.97 -27.62 6.15
CA ALA A 310 -10.70 -28.36 5.12
C ALA A 310 -12.12 -28.70 5.59
N ALA A 311 -12.28 -29.11 6.86
CA ALA A 311 -13.60 -29.36 7.45
C ALA A 311 -14.44 -28.07 7.55
N ALA A 312 -13.81 -26.94 7.89
CA ALA A 312 -14.46 -25.64 7.93
C ALA A 312 -14.90 -25.19 6.52
N VAL A 313 -14.04 -25.29 5.50
CA VAL A 313 -14.38 -24.96 4.11
C VAL A 313 -15.55 -25.81 3.61
N ALA A 314 -15.51 -27.13 3.81
CA ALA A 314 -16.58 -28.02 3.38
C ALA A 314 -17.93 -27.69 4.06
N ALA A 315 -17.91 -27.24 5.32
CA ALA A 315 -19.12 -26.81 6.01
C ALA A 315 -19.69 -25.49 5.45
N CYS A 316 -18.83 -24.60 4.92
CA CYS A 316 -19.26 -23.33 4.30
C CYS A 316 -20.03 -23.50 2.98
N ASP A 317 -19.87 -24.61 2.25
CA ASP A 317 -20.48 -24.78 0.92
C ASP A 317 -22.03 -24.74 0.96
N SER A 318 -22.62 -24.99 2.12
CA SER A 318 -24.07 -25.05 2.33
C SER A 318 -24.74 -23.71 2.69
N VAL A 319 -23.98 -22.67 3.01
CA VAL A 319 -24.51 -21.37 3.48
C VAL A 319 -23.67 -20.22 2.94
N LYS A 320 -24.32 -19.19 2.38
CA LYS A 320 -23.65 -17.94 1.97
C LYS A 320 -24.31 -16.71 2.62
N PRO A 321 -23.54 -15.69 3.05
CA PRO A 321 -22.07 -15.65 3.07
C PRO A 321 -21.47 -16.54 4.18
N CYS A 322 -20.29 -17.11 3.93
CA CYS A 322 -19.56 -17.94 4.91
C CYS A 322 -18.05 -17.83 4.70
N VAL A 323 -17.31 -17.54 5.78
CA VAL A 323 -15.85 -17.37 5.74
C VAL A 323 -15.21 -18.25 6.82
N PRO A 324 -14.40 -19.25 6.47
CA PRO A 324 -13.60 -20.01 7.42
C PRO A 324 -12.51 -19.12 8.05
N VAL A 325 -12.47 -19.07 9.37
CA VAL A 325 -11.47 -18.35 10.16
C VAL A 325 -10.84 -19.28 11.20
N ASN A 326 -9.61 -18.99 11.59
CA ASN A 326 -8.92 -19.70 12.66
C ASN A 326 -8.66 -18.72 13.79
N GLU A 327 -9.18 -19.01 14.97
CA GLU A 327 -8.96 -18.23 16.21
C GLU A 327 -7.99 -18.97 17.14
#